data_AF-W6TR39-F1
#
_entry.id   AF-W6TR39-F1
#
_cell.length_a   1.000
_cell.length_b   1.000
_cell.length_c   1.000
_cell.angle_alpha   90.00
_cell.angle_beta   90.00
_cell.angle_gamma   90.00
#
_symmetry.space_group_name_H-M   'P 1'
#
loop_
_entity.id
_entity.type
_entity.pdbx_description
1 polymer ?
#
loop_
_entity_poly.entity_id
_entity_poly.type
_entity_poly.pdbx_seq_one_letter_code
_entity_poly.pdbx_strand_id
1 'polypeptide(L)'
;MERVILLKTQLVEAAKFARSTQAAHRRLAAILLDNFIEIQLSTLIKQIFRHDEAYYKREKKYSETFRHKVLYNYDELLKLSVVESIITTDECRMLSFCHDVRNNLYHKVGEEKLLIRIAINMLYSIIVKYQPNWKSGRGFTAYTMDTVDPYNDKKGRFAMFSGNSKDDWDNFLAKHFTCIDRRAKSASRLISDFLVGKMKDAKSALKFVDKEFVIFFPHTKDWDFNKLVLNYAFLNANDNELKRLKEISDAHERDRRFDELAKKYKKSWTFKKPERLTILERKFKELGTLNIERCLEKFMSHREEAFMLHDALSRAAGELDGEIQSAIDRSKGK
;
A
#
# COMPACT_ATOMS: atom_id res chain seq x y z
N MET A 1 -10.18 14.10 28.63
CA MET A 1 -10.39 12.64 28.68
C MET A 1 -11.00 12.15 27.38
N GLU A 2 -11.99 12.88 26.86
CA GLU A 2 -12.68 12.62 25.58
C GLU A 2 -11.77 12.23 24.40
N ARG A 3 -10.67 12.95 24.15
CA ARG A 3 -9.78 12.60 23.02
C ARG A 3 -9.12 11.22 23.16
N VAL A 4 -8.79 10.79 24.38
CA VAL A 4 -8.25 9.44 24.63
C VAL A 4 -9.31 8.40 24.33
N ILE A 5 -10.55 8.66 24.75
CA ILE A 5 -11.70 7.79 24.48
C ILE A 5 -11.96 7.71 22.98
N LEU A 6 -11.95 8.84 22.25
CA LEU A 6 -12.11 8.85 20.79
C LEU A 6 -11.01 8.04 20.09
N LEU A 7 -9.75 8.19 20.50
CA LEU A 7 -8.64 7.41 19.97
C LEU A 7 -8.80 5.91 20.24
N LYS A 8 -9.21 5.52 21.46
CA LYS A 8 -9.51 4.13 21.80
C LYS A 8 -10.68 3.60 20.97
N THR A 9 -11.78 4.34 20.88
CA THR A 9 -12.96 3.98 20.06
C THR A 9 -12.59 3.78 18.59
N GLN A 10 -11.77 4.67 18.03
CA GLN A 10 -11.27 4.53 16.66
C GLN A 10 -10.50 3.22 16.48
N LEU A 11 -9.63 2.84 17.42
CA LEU A 11 -8.90 1.57 17.36
C LEU A 11 -9.83 0.35 17.50
N VAL A 12 -10.85 0.41 18.36
CA VAL A 12 -11.84 -0.68 18.50
C VAL A 12 -12.63 -0.88 17.22
N GLU A 13 -13.16 0.19 16.63
CA GLU A 13 -13.89 0.11 15.36
C GLU A 13 -12.98 -0.33 14.21
N ALA A 14 -11.75 0.16 14.14
CA ALA A 14 -10.77 -0.31 13.17
C ALA A 14 -10.50 -1.81 13.31
N ALA A 15 -10.36 -2.33 14.54
CA ALA A 15 -10.16 -3.76 14.79
C ALA A 15 -11.37 -4.61 14.40
N LYS A 16 -12.59 -4.12 14.65
CA LYS A 16 -13.82 -4.75 14.18
C LYS A 16 -13.87 -4.82 12.66
N PHE A 17 -13.58 -3.72 11.98
CA PHE A 17 -13.56 -3.66 10.52
C PHE A 17 -12.45 -4.51 9.89
N ALA A 18 -11.27 -4.57 10.50
CA ALA A 18 -10.14 -5.38 10.04
C ALA A 18 -10.49 -6.88 9.95
N ARG A 19 -11.29 -7.37 10.91
CA ARG A 19 -11.74 -8.78 10.99
C ARG A 19 -12.89 -9.11 10.05
N SER A 20 -13.55 -8.11 9.47
CA SER A 20 -14.65 -8.32 8.52
C SER A 20 -14.19 -9.15 7.31
N THR A 21 -15.10 -9.93 6.73
CA THR A 21 -14.89 -10.61 5.44
C THR A 21 -15.02 -9.67 4.25
N GLN A 22 -15.75 -8.56 4.42
CA GLN A 22 -16.02 -7.57 3.38
C GLN A 22 -14.81 -6.69 3.12
N ALA A 23 -14.46 -6.52 1.84
CA ALA A 23 -13.32 -5.70 1.42
C ALA A 23 -13.48 -4.23 1.84
N ALA A 24 -14.67 -3.65 1.65
CA ALA A 24 -14.97 -2.26 2.02
C ALA A 24 -14.70 -1.98 3.51
N HIS A 25 -15.07 -2.89 4.42
CA HIS A 25 -14.74 -2.74 5.84
C HIS A 25 -13.23 -2.78 6.08
N ARG A 26 -12.49 -3.68 5.42
CA ARG A 26 -11.02 -3.70 5.56
C ARG A 26 -10.37 -2.43 5.03
N ARG A 27 -10.91 -1.83 3.95
CA ARG A 27 -10.47 -0.50 3.49
C ARG A 27 -10.61 0.54 4.60
N LEU A 28 -11.79 0.61 5.23
CA LEU A 28 -12.05 1.53 6.33
C LEU A 28 -11.10 1.28 7.51
N ALA A 29 -10.82 0.01 7.84
CA ALA A 29 -9.84 -0.32 8.87
C ALA A 29 -8.46 0.25 8.54
N ALA A 30 -7.94 0.04 7.32
CA ALA A 30 -6.64 0.59 6.92
C ALA A 30 -6.60 2.12 7.01
N ILE A 31 -7.67 2.81 6.58
CA ILE A 31 -7.79 4.27 6.67
C ILE A 31 -7.77 4.74 8.12
N LEU A 32 -8.57 4.12 8.99
CA LEU A 32 -8.65 4.50 10.40
C LEU A 32 -7.33 4.26 11.12
N LEU A 33 -6.61 3.18 10.82
CA LEU A 33 -5.31 2.89 11.43
C LEU A 33 -4.21 3.83 10.93
N ASP A 34 -4.16 4.16 9.63
CA ASP A 34 -3.19 5.11 9.09
C ASP A 34 -3.41 6.51 9.67
N ASN A 35 -4.66 6.98 9.68
CA ASN A 35 -5.04 8.26 10.30
C ASN A 35 -4.71 8.30 11.80
N PHE A 36 -4.86 7.17 12.51
CA PHE A 36 -4.47 7.09 13.91
C PHE A 36 -2.97 7.38 14.09
N ILE A 37 -2.10 6.74 13.30
CA ILE A 37 -0.65 6.99 13.33
C ILE A 37 -0.34 8.44 13.00
N GLU A 38 -0.95 8.98 11.94
CA GLU A 38 -0.78 10.38 11.51
C GLU A 38 -1.11 11.36 12.66
N ILE A 39 -2.24 11.16 13.33
CA ILE A 39 -2.65 11.97 14.49
C ILE A 39 -1.63 11.86 15.63
N GLN A 40 -1.13 10.66 15.93
CA GLN A 40 -0.15 10.45 17.01
C GLN A 40 1.17 11.14 16.70
N LEU A 41 1.76 10.89 15.53
CA LEU A 41 3.02 11.50 15.11
C LEU A 41 2.91 13.03 15.06
N SER A 42 1.84 13.56 14.45
CA SER A 42 1.60 15.01 14.42
C SER A 42 1.51 15.60 15.82
N THR A 43 0.87 14.89 16.75
CA THR A 43 0.73 15.36 18.12
C THR A 43 2.07 15.37 18.86
N LEU A 44 2.89 14.31 18.73
CA LEU A 44 4.23 14.24 19.34
C LEU A 44 5.16 15.32 18.78
N ILE A 45 5.17 15.52 17.47
CA ILE A 45 5.96 16.57 16.81
C ILE A 45 5.51 17.96 17.26
N LYS A 46 4.20 18.21 17.41
CA LYS A 46 3.68 19.47 17.99
C LYS A 46 4.19 19.69 19.42
N GLN A 47 4.38 18.64 20.22
CA GLN A 47 4.98 18.79 21.55
C GLN A 47 6.44 19.22 21.45
N ILE A 48 7.22 18.60 20.56
CA ILE A 48 8.63 18.97 20.31
C ILE A 48 8.73 20.44 19.89
N PHE A 49 7.88 20.90 18.96
CA PHE A 49 7.85 22.30 18.54
C PHE A 49 7.47 23.27 19.65
N ARG A 50 6.52 22.89 20.52
CA ARG A 50 6.16 23.70 21.71
C ARG A 50 7.32 23.81 22.70
N HIS A 51 8.02 22.71 22.95
CA HIS A 51 9.22 22.74 23.81
C HIS A 51 10.32 23.61 23.19
N ASP A 52 10.52 23.57 21.87
CA ASP A 52 11.47 24.42 21.15
C ASP A 52 11.05 25.92 21.17
N GLU A 53 9.76 26.24 21.32
CA GLU A 53 9.25 27.61 21.46
C GLU A 53 9.31 28.17 22.89
N ALA A 54 9.18 27.34 23.92
CA ALA A 54 9.03 27.79 25.31
C ALA A 54 10.30 28.41 25.91
N TYR A 55 11.47 28.19 25.30
CA TYR A 55 12.76 28.69 25.81
C TYR A 55 13.20 29.96 25.05
N TYR A 56 12.70 31.11 25.49
CA TYR A 56 12.88 32.46 24.88
C TYR A 56 14.34 32.94 24.64
N LYS A 57 15.37 32.16 25.01
CA LYS A 57 16.80 32.54 24.89
C LYS A 57 17.65 31.58 24.06
N ARG A 58 17.06 30.54 23.45
CA ARG A 58 17.80 29.62 22.56
C ARG A 58 17.39 29.83 21.11
N GLU A 59 18.35 29.65 20.22
CA GLU A 59 18.06 29.53 18.79
C GLU A 59 17.12 28.34 18.57
N LYS A 60 16.03 28.57 17.83
CA LYS A 60 15.04 27.54 17.55
C LYS A 60 15.69 26.44 16.71
N LYS A 61 15.55 25.18 17.11
CA LYS A 61 16.02 24.03 16.33
C LYS A 61 15.38 23.99 14.94
N TYR A 62 14.13 24.45 14.83
CA TYR A 62 13.38 24.46 13.56
C TYR A 62 12.76 25.82 13.24
N SER A 63 12.91 26.25 11.98
CA SER A 63 12.26 27.45 11.45
C SER A 63 10.74 27.30 11.37
N GLU A 64 10.01 28.41 11.44
CA GLU A 64 8.54 28.42 11.38
C GLU A 64 8.00 27.86 10.07
N THR A 65 8.63 28.21 8.93
CA THR A 65 8.28 27.66 7.61
C THR A 65 8.43 26.14 7.57
N PHE A 66 9.51 25.60 8.14
CA PHE A 66 9.71 24.15 8.20
C PHE A 66 8.67 23.48 9.11
N ARG A 67 8.39 24.05 10.28
CA ARG A 67 7.35 23.55 11.20
C ARG A 67 5.99 23.48 10.50
N HIS A 68 5.60 24.54 9.79
CA HIS A 68 4.36 24.55 9.02
C HIS A 68 4.37 23.43 7.96
N LYS A 69 5.43 23.34 7.15
CA LYS A 69 5.57 22.28 6.14
C LYS A 69 5.37 20.87 6.73
N VAL A 70 6.01 20.58 7.86
CA VAL A 70 5.92 19.29 8.54
C VAL A 70 4.50 18.97 9.04
N LEU A 71 3.75 19.97 9.51
CA LEU A 71 2.41 19.72 10.06
C LEU A 71 1.33 19.49 9.00
N TYR A 72 1.58 19.87 7.75
CA TYR A 72 0.63 19.75 6.63
C TYR A 72 1.08 18.77 5.55
N ASN A 73 2.27 18.18 5.66
CA ASN A 73 2.78 17.20 4.71
C ASN A 73 3.22 15.92 5.44
N TYR A 74 2.54 14.81 5.14
CA TYR A 74 2.78 13.53 5.82
C TYR A 74 4.20 12.97 5.59
N ASP A 75 4.77 13.12 4.39
CA ASP A 75 6.13 12.66 4.12
C ASP A 75 7.17 13.42 4.96
N GLU A 76 6.97 14.73 5.11
CA GLU A 76 7.83 15.56 5.95
C GLU A 76 7.64 15.25 7.44
N LEU A 77 6.42 14.93 7.86
CA LEU A 77 6.13 14.42 9.20
C LEU A 77 6.87 13.12 9.49
N LEU A 78 6.86 12.16 8.56
CA LEU A 78 7.58 10.90 8.71
C LEU A 78 9.10 11.12 8.79
N LYS A 79 9.66 11.93 7.88
CA LYS A 79 11.10 12.26 7.88
C LYS A 79 11.53 12.89 9.21
N LEU A 80 10.77 13.86 9.72
CA LEU A 80 11.11 14.48 11.00
C LEU A 80 10.94 13.49 12.17
N SER A 81 9.94 12.62 12.12
CA SER A 81 9.73 11.59 13.15
C SER A 81 10.90 10.62 13.26
N VAL A 82 11.62 10.35 12.15
CA VAL A 82 12.88 9.59 12.16
C VAL A 82 14.01 10.39 12.79
N VAL A 83 14.17 11.66 12.42
CA VAL A 83 15.21 12.55 12.98
C VAL A 83 15.07 12.67 14.50
N GLU A 84 13.82 12.78 14.99
CA GLU A 84 13.51 12.85 16.42
C GLU A 84 13.45 11.47 17.09
N SER A 85 13.82 10.39 16.40
CA SER A 85 13.86 9.02 16.92
C SER A 85 12.51 8.53 17.50
N ILE A 86 11.39 9.07 17.00
CA ILE A 86 10.03 8.63 17.35
C ILE A 86 9.73 7.27 16.70
N ILE A 87 10.23 7.10 15.48
CA ILE A 87 10.16 5.87 14.67
C ILE A 87 11.52 5.61 14.03
N THR A 88 11.75 4.37 13.61
CA THR A 88 12.95 3.98 12.86
C THR A 88 12.82 4.31 11.36
N THR A 89 13.94 4.30 10.63
CA THR A 89 13.95 4.47 9.17
C THR A 89 13.15 3.39 8.45
N ASP A 90 13.17 2.14 8.93
CA ASP A 90 12.42 1.06 8.32
C ASP A 90 10.91 1.19 8.56
N GLU A 91 10.51 1.63 9.76
CA GLU A 91 9.11 1.92 10.06
C GLU A 91 8.60 3.13 9.27
N CYS A 92 9.44 4.13 8.99
CA CYS A 92 9.10 5.21 8.08
C CYS A 92 8.75 4.68 6.69
N ARG A 93 9.54 3.75 6.14
CA ARG A 93 9.24 3.10 4.84
C ARG A 93 7.94 2.29 4.89
N MET A 94 7.70 1.58 6.00
CA MET A 94 6.45 0.84 6.22
C MET A 94 5.24 1.78 6.22
N LEU A 95 5.32 2.90 6.95
CA LEU A 95 4.25 3.88 7.05
C LEU A 95 4.01 4.61 5.72
N SER A 96 5.06 4.95 4.97
CA SER A 96 4.90 5.47 3.60
C SER A 96 4.17 4.47 2.70
N PHE A 97 4.51 3.18 2.76
CA PHE A 97 3.79 2.15 2.02
C PHE A 97 2.31 2.06 2.44
N CYS A 98 2.01 2.07 3.74
CA CYS A 98 0.64 2.04 4.24
C CYS A 98 -0.17 3.26 3.77
N HIS A 99 0.45 4.43 3.75
CA HIS A 99 -0.15 5.67 3.28
C HIS A 99 -0.38 5.66 1.77
N ASP A 100 0.54 5.12 0.98
CA ASP A 100 0.33 4.89 -0.46
C ASP A 100 -0.85 3.94 -0.71
N VAL A 101 -0.95 2.86 0.07
CA VAL A 101 -2.10 1.95 -0.01
C VAL A 101 -3.38 2.74 0.30
N ARG A 102 -3.42 3.55 1.36
CA ARG A 102 -4.56 4.41 1.72
C ARG A 102 -4.94 5.35 0.57
N ASN A 103 -3.97 6.06 -0.01
CA ASN A 103 -4.22 7.03 -1.09
C ASN A 103 -4.75 6.34 -2.35
N ASN A 104 -4.24 5.15 -2.67
CA ASN A 104 -4.76 4.36 -3.78
C ASN A 104 -6.19 3.85 -3.55
N LEU A 105 -6.61 3.60 -2.30
CA LEU A 105 -8.01 3.24 -1.98
C LEU A 105 -9.02 4.33 -2.33
N TYR A 106 -8.60 5.60 -2.37
CA TYR A 106 -9.46 6.71 -2.75
C TYR A 106 -9.61 6.89 -4.27
N HIS A 107 -8.65 6.40 -5.07
CA HIS A 107 -8.54 6.77 -6.48
C HIS A 107 -8.64 5.60 -7.48
N LYS A 108 -8.45 4.34 -7.06
CA LYS A 108 -8.47 3.18 -7.98
C LYS A 108 -9.43 2.08 -7.49
N VAL A 109 -10.45 1.78 -8.30
CA VAL A 109 -11.47 0.74 -8.03
C VAL A 109 -10.88 -0.69 -8.18
N GLY A 110 -9.75 -0.83 -8.87
CA GLY A 110 -8.98 -2.07 -9.01
C GLY A 110 -8.16 -2.36 -7.75
N GLU A 111 -8.82 -2.97 -6.77
CA GLU A 111 -8.34 -3.06 -5.40
C GLU A 111 -7.65 -4.40 -5.13
N GLU A 112 -6.37 -4.38 -4.78
CA GLU A 112 -5.70 -5.60 -4.32
C GLU A 112 -5.97 -5.80 -2.83
N LYS A 113 -7.06 -6.53 -2.52
CA LYS A 113 -7.50 -6.93 -1.16
C LYS A 113 -6.35 -7.40 -0.25
N LEU A 114 -5.28 -7.91 -0.85
CA LEU A 114 -4.08 -8.39 -0.15
C LEU A 114 -3.18 -7.24 0.33
N LEU A 115 -2.99 -6.17 -0.44
CA LEU A 115 -2.22 -4.99 -0.01
C LEU A 115 -2.85 -4.32 1.21
N ILE A 116 -4.18 -4.28 1.28
CA ILE A 116 -4.91 -3.76 2.45
C ILE A 116 -4.62 -4.61 3.68
N ARG A 117 -4.66 -5.94 3.54
CA ARG A 117 -4.32 -6.85 4.63
C ARG A 117 -2.87 -6.67 5.08
N ILE A 118 -1.95 -6.47 4.15
CA ILE A 118 -0.53 -6.20 4.45
C ILE A 118 -0.41 -4.88 5.25
N ALA A 119 -1.06 -3.81 4.78
CA ALA A 119 -1.05 -2.51 5.46
C ALA A 119 -1.65 -2.58 6.87
N ILE A 120 -2.80 -3.24 7.05
CA ILE A 120 -3.41 -3.45 8.38
C ILE A 120 -2.44 -4.18 9.32
N ASN A 121 -1.76 -5.24 8.84
CA ASN A 121 -0.79 -5.97 9.66
C ASN A 121 0.38 -5.09 10.11
N MET A 122 0.91 -4.25 9.21
CA MET A 122 2.02 -3.33 9.51
C MET A 122 1.58 -2.25 10.51
N LEU A 123 0.46 -1.57 10.24
CA LEU A 123 -0.09 -0.54 11.11
C LEU A 123 -0.41 -1.10 12.50
N TYR A 124 -1.03 -2.28 12.57
CA TYR A 124 -1.28 -2.97 13.83
C TYR A 124 0.01 -3.18 14.63
N SER A 125 1.07 -3.69 13.98
CA SER A 125 2.34 -3.99 14.64
C SER A 125 3.00 -2.72 15.19
N ILE A 126 2.96 -1.61 14.44
CA ILE A 126 3.49 -0.31 14.86
C ILE A 126 2.67 0.25 16.03
N ILE A 127 1.34 0.21 15.95
CA ILE A 127 0.44 0.72 17.00
C ILE A 127 0.67 -0.04 18.30
N VAL A 128 0.69 -1.38 18.27
CA VAL A 128 0.93 -2.20 19.47
C VAL A 128 2.30 -1.91 20.08
N LYS A 129 3.33 -1.69 19.26
CA LYS A 129 4.69 -1.40 19.72
C LYS A 129 4.81 -0.02 20.39
N TYR A 130 4.22 1.02 19.80
CA TYR A 130 4.53 2.40 20.20
C TYR A 130 3.43 3.10 20.98
N GLN A 131 2.15 2.78 20.74
CA GLN A 131 1.04 3.52 21.33
C GLN A 131 1.10 3.59 22.88
N PRO A 132 1.52 2.54 23.61
CA PRO A 132 1.67 2.62 25.06
C PRO A 132 2.63 3.73 25.53
N ASN A 133 3.69 3.98 24.74
CA ASN A 133 4.68 5.00 25.05
C ASN A 133 4.27 6.38 24.53
N TRP A 134 3.62 6.45 23.36
CA TRP A 134 3.11 7.69 22.78
C TRP A 134 1.96 8.29 23.59
N LYS A 135 1.15 7.45 24.25
CA LYS A 135 -0.04 7.85 25.01
C LYS A 135 -0.95 8.71 24.10
N SER A 136 -1.57 9.76 24.62
CA SER A 136 -2.35 10.71 23.83
C SER A 136 -1.53 11.81 23.13
N GLY A 137 -0.19 11.76 23.23
CA GLY A 137 0.67 12.86 22.81
C GLY A 137 0.39 14.19 23.55
N ARG A 138 -0.32 14.19 24.68
CA ARG A 138 -0.48 15.37 25.54
C ARG A 138 -0.25 14.98 26.99
N GLY A 139 0.56 15.76 27.70
CA GLY A 139 0.84 15.58 29.13
C GLY A 139 -0.35 15.89 30.05
N PHE A 140 -1.41 16.53 29.54
CA PHE A 140 -2.63 16.85 30.28
C PHE A 140 -3.88 16.33 29.57
N THR A 141 -4.62 15.45 30.23
CA THR A 141 -6.03 15.18 29.92
C THR A 141 -6.88 16.19 30.68
N ALA A 142 -7.59 17.08 29.97
CA ALA A 142 -8.63 17.89 30.61
C ALA A 142 -9.67 16.95 31.24
N TYR A 143 -9.98 17.18 32.52
CA TYR A 143 -10.94 16.40 33.30
C TYR A 143 -12.30 17.10 33.23
N THR A 144 -13.24 16.45 32.57
CA THR A 144 -14.67 16.76 32.65
C THR A 144 -15.26 15.72 33.59
N MET A 145 -15.95 16.16 34.66
CA MET A 145 -16.49 15.24 35.67
C MET A 145 -17.55 14.28 35.10
N ASP A 146 -18.07 14.58 33.91
CA ASP A 146 -19.16 13.82 33.26
C ASP A 146 -18.66 12.77 32.25
N THR A 147 -17.37 12.73 31.92
CA THR A 147 -16.84 11.84 30.88
C THR A 147 -16.39 10.51 31.47
N VAL A 148 -17.09 9.42 31.14
CA VAL A 148 -16.73 8.04 31.51
C VAL A 148 -15.98 7.35 30.37
N ASP A 149 -14.79 6.80 30.64
CA ASP A 149 -14.05 5.98 29.67
C ASP A 149 -14.65 4.55 29.64
N PRO A 150 -15.32 4.13 28.55
CA PRO A 150 -15.96 2.81 28.46
C PRO A 150 -14.95 1.66 28.40
N TYR A 151 -13.66 1.96 28.24
CA TYR A 151 -12.59 0.98 28.15
C TYR A 151 -11.71 0.91 29.41
N ASN A 152 -12.12 1.57 30.49
CA ASN A 152 -11.41 1.50 31.77
C ASN A 152 -11.97 0.37 32.63
N ASP A 153 -11.13 -0.62 32.96
CA ASP A 153 -11.51 -1.75 33.81
C ASP A 153 -11.49 -1.40 35.32
N LYS A 154 -10.93 -0.24 35.69
CA LYS A 154 -10.89 0.22 37.09
C LYS A 154 -12.27 0.73 37.50
N LYS A 155 -12.89 0.10 38.51
CA LYS A 155 -14.17 0.54 39.11
C LYS A 155 -13.94 1.51 40.28
N GLY A 156 -14.88 2.43 40.53
CA GLY A 156 -14.87 3.34 41.68
C GLY A 156 -14.16 4.68 41.44
N ARG A 157 -13.71 5.39 42.50
CA ARG A 157 -13.07 6.73 42.40
C ARG A 157 -11.80 6.75 41.52
N PHE A 158 -11.19 5.59 41.27
CA PHE A 158 -10.04 5.42 40.38
C PHE A 158 -10.41 5.33 38.88
N ALA A 159 -11.69 5.10 38.54
CA ALA A 159 -12.18 5.19 37.16
C ALA A 159 -12.02 6.60 36.58
N MET A 160 -12.00 7.61 37.45
CA MET A 160 -11.81 9.02 37.11
C MET A 160 -10.34 9.39 36.82
N PHE A 161 -9.37 8.55 37.23
CA PHE A 161 -7.94 8.81 37.05
C PHE A 161 -7.43 8.18 35.74
N SER A 162 -7.05 9.09 34.83
CA SER A 162 -6.47 8.93 33.49
C SER A 162 -6.27 7.50 32.96
N GLY A 163 -7.14 7.04 32.06
CA GLY A 163 -6.90 5.87 31.19
C GLY A 163 -5.85 6.10 30.10
N ASN A 164 -4.81 6.89 30.38
CA ASN A 164 -3.78 7.35 29.45
C ASN A 164 -2.35 7.01 29.93
N SER A 165 -2.21 6.20 30.98
CA SER A 165 -0.91 5.66 31.35
C SER A 165 -0.46 4.60 30.34
N LYS A 166 0.83 4.24 30.39
CA LYS A 166 1.37 3.16 29.56
C LYS A 166 0.61 1.85 29.82
N ASP A 167 0.46 1.49 31.10
CA ASP A 167 -0.21 0.26 31.52
C ASP A 167 -1.69 0.23 31.09
N ASP A 168 -2.39 1.37 31.11
CA ASP A 168 -3.78 1.42 30.64
C ASP A 168 -3.86 1.19 29.11
N TRP A 169 -2.91 1.73 28.35
CA TRP A 169 -2.82 1.48 26.90
C TRP A 169 -2.42 0.03 26.60
N ASP A 170 -1.46 -0.55 27.32
CA ASP A 170 -1.08 -1.95 27.19
C ASP A 170 -2.29 -2.87 27.43
N ASN A 171 -3.00 -2.68 28.55
CA ASN A 171 -4.21 -3.45 28.86
C ASN A 171 -5.32 -3.25 27.82
N PHE A 172 -5.55 -2.00 27.40
CA PHE A 172 -6.54 -1.67 26.38
C PHE A 172 -6.24 -2.38 25.05
N LEU A 173 -5.00 -2.29 24.57
CA LEU A 173 -4.62 -2.89 23.29
C LEU A 173 -4.73 -4.41 23.35
N ALA A 174 -4.28 -5.04 24.44
CA ALA A 174 -4.38 -6.48 24.63
C ALA A 174 -5.83 -6.99 24.62
N LYS A 175 -6.77 -6.23 25.20
CA LYS A 175 -8.17 -6.65 25.37
C LYS A 175 -9.08 -6.26 24.21
N HIS A 176 -8.89 -5.07 23.65
CA HIS A 176 -9.84 -4.47 22.72
C HIS A 176 -9.29 -4.27 21.30
N PHE A 177 -7.96 -4.29 21.12
CA PHE A 177 -7.32 -4.08 19.82
C PHE A 177 -6.75 -5.38 19.27
N THR A 178 -7.63 -6.26 18.78
CA THR A 178 -7.27 -7.52 18.12
C THR A 178 -7.64 -7.46 16.64
N CYS A 179 -6.76 -6.90 15.81
CA CYS A 179 -6.99 -6.77 14.35
C CYS A 179 -6.67 -8.05 13.57
N ILE A 180 -5.74 -8.85 14.07
CA ILE A 180 -5.15 -9.98 13.36
C ILE A 180 -5.47 -11.25 14.15
N ASP A 181 -5.95 -12.29 13.46
CA ASP A 181 -6.06 -13.63 14.03
C ASP A 181 -4.64 -14.16 14.31
N ARG A 182 -4.41 -14.80 15.47
CA ARG A 182 -3.12 -15.44 15.79
C ARG A 182 -2.69 -16.48 14.75
N ARG A 183 -3.63 -17.04 13.98
CA ARG A 183 -3.38 -17.97 12.87
C ARG A 183 -3.14 -17.28 11.53
N ALA A 184 -3.24 -15.96 11.45
CA ALA A 184 -3.03 -15.23 10.22
C ALA A 184 -1.57 -15.30 9.79
N LYS A 185 -1.36 -15.33 8.47
CA LYS A 185 -0.03 -15.25 7.87
C LYS A 185 0.61 -13.90 8.21
N SER A 186 1.93 -13.91 8.45
CA SER A 186 2.71 -12.69 8.61
C SER A 186 2.64 -11.80 7.37
N ALA A 187 2.87 -10.50 7.53
CA ALA A 187 2.87 -9.56 6.41
C ALA A 187 3.89 -9.97 5.32
N SER A 188 5.08 -10.44 5.69
CA SER A 188 6.07 -10.95 4.74
C SER A 188 5.54 -12.15 3.94
N ARG A 189 4.83 -13.06 4.61
CA ARG A 189 4.25 -14.22 3.94
C ARG A 189 3.11 -13.83 3.01
N LEU A 190 2.30 -12.84 3.39
CA LEU A 190 1.25 -12.29 2.53
C LEU A 190 1.84 -11.63 1.27
N ILE A 191 2.91 -10.85 1.40
CA ILE A 191 3.64 -10.26 0.26
C ILE A 191 4.22 -11.35 -0.66
N SER A 192 4.83 -12.38 -0.06
CA SER A 192 5.38 -13.52 -0.79
C SER A 192 4.30 -14.25 -1.59
N ASP A 193 3.21 -14.65 -0.94
CA ASP A 193 2.11 -15.37 -1.58
C ASP A 193 1.47 -14.53 -2.70
N PHE A 194 1.34 -13.22 -2.50
CA PHE A 194 0.83 -12.27 -3.49
C PHE A 194 1.67 -12.27 -4.78
N LEU A 195 2.98 -12.01 -4.65
CA LEU A 195 3.88 -11.92 -5.78
C LEU A 195 4.08 -13.27 -6.48
N VAL A 196 4.11 -14.37 -5.71
CA VAL A 196 4.14 -15.72 -6.25
C VAL A 196 2.88 -16.01 -7.06
N GLY A 197 1.70 -15.59 -6.57
CA GLY A 197 0.44 -15.66 -7.30
C GLY A 197 0.54 -14.98 -8.66
N LYS A 198 0.93 -13.70 -8.70
CA LYS A 198 1.12 -12.94 -9.94
C LYS A 198 2.08 -13.64 -10.92
N MET A 199 3.19 -14.21 -10.44
CA MET A 199 4.11 -14.93 -11.33
C MET A 199 3.55 -16.25 -11.83
N LYS A 200 2.73 -16.96 -11.04
CA LYS A 200 2.03 -18.16 -11.50
C LYS A 200 0.99 -17.81 -12.56
N ASP A 201 0.21 -16.76 -12.34
CA ASP A 201 -0.81 -16.28 -13.29
C ASP A 201 -0.14 -15.87 -14.61
N ALA A 202 0.95 -15.10 -14.54
CA ALA A 202 1.76 -14.72 -15.70
C ALA A 202 2.30 -15.94 -16.47
N LYS A 203 2.76 -16.99 -15.78
CA LYS A 203 3.22 -18.23 -16.41
C LYS A 203 2.08 -18.99 -17.08
N SER A 204 0.90 -19.04 -16.46
CA SER A 204 -0.29 -19.66 -17.05
C SER A 204 -0.73 -18.91 -18.31
N ALA A 205 -0.77 -17.57 -18.25
CA ALA A 205 -1.06 -16.71 -19.39
C ALA A 205 -0.06 -16.92 -20.53
N LEU A 206 1.24 -16.97 -20.22
CA LEU A 206 2.27 -17.26 -21.22
C LEU A 206 2.04 -18.62 -21.90
N LYS A 207 1.74 -19.68 -21.13
CA LYS A 207 1.45 -21.01 -21.70
C LYS A 207 0.23 -21.04 -22.62
N PHE A 208 -0.77 -20.21 -22.32
CA PHE A 208 -1.96 -20.07 -23.15
C PHE A 208 -1.65 -19.35 -24.46
N VAL A 209 -0.95 -18.21 -24.35
CA VAL A 209 -0.51 -17.40 -25.49
C VAL A 209 0.44 -18.19 -26.41
N ASP A 210 1.45 -18.86 -25.87
CA ASP A 210 2.50 -19.54 -26.65
C ASP A 210 1.96 -20.61 -27.63
N LYS A 211 0.79 -21.19 -27.34
CA LYS A 211 0.19 -22.24 -28.17
C LYS A 211 -0.60 -21.72 -29.37
N GLU A 212 -1.36 -20.65 -29.18
CA GLU A 212 -2.44 -20.29 -30.11
C GLU A 212 -2.33 -18.86 -30.65
N PHE A 213 -1.45 -18.03 -30.08
CA PHE A 213 -1.43 -16.60 -30.40
C PHE A 213 -1.13 -16.31 -31.87
N VAL A 214 -0.17 -17.01 -32.49
CA VAL A 214 0.16 -16.83 -33.92
C VAL A 214 -0.98 -17.25 -34.84
N ILE A 215 -1.88 -18.14 -34.40
CA ILE A 215 -3.04 -18.59 -35.19
C ILE A 215 -4.02 -17.44 -35.39
N PHE A 216 -4.30 -16.69 -34.32
CA PHE A 216 -5.23 -15.56 -34.33
C PHE A 216 -4.55 -14.24 -34.72
N PHE A 217 -3.23 -14.13 -34.50
CA PHE A 217 -2.44 -12.94 -34.81
C PHE A 217 -1.22 -13.29 -35.69
N PRO A 218 -1.41 -13.57 -37.00
CA PRO A 218 -0.33 -14.05 -37.87
C PRO A 218 0.88 -13.12 -37.99
N HIS A 219 0.66 -11.80 -37.82
CA HIS A 219 1.72 -10.78 -37.83
C HIS A 219 2.70 -10.90 -36.63
N THR A 220 2.39 -11.75 -35.66
CA THR A 220 3.20 -11.99 -34.47
C THR A 220 4.07 -13.25 -34.58
N LYS A 221 4.14 -13.88 -35.76
CA LYS A 221 4.91 -15.11 -36.00
C LYS A 221 6.36 -15.06 -35.51
N ASP A 222 7.01 -13.91 -35.63
CA ASP A 222 8.41 -13.70 -35.22
C ASP A 222 8.55 -13.04 -33.84
N TRP A 223 7.48 -13.02 -33.05
CA TRP A 223 7.51 -12.49 -31.70
C TRP A 223 8.05 -13.54 -30.75
N ASP A 224 9.23 -13.25 -30.18
CA ASP A 224 9.70 -13.94 -29.00
C ASP A 224 9.02 -13.38 -27.74
N PHE A 225 9.26 -14.02 -26.61
CA PHE A 225 8.76 -13.56 -25.30
C PHE A 225 9.07 -12.08 -25.05
N ASN A 226 10.27 -11.63 -25.41
CA ASN A 226 10.67 -10.24 -25.19
C ASN A 226 9.82 -9.27 -26.01
N LYS A 227 9.61 -9.54 -27.30
CA LYS A 227 8.76 -8.73 -28.18
C LYS A 227 7.31 -8.74 -27.71
N LEU A 228 6.77 -9.90 -27.33
CA LEU A 228 5.42 -10.00 -26.79
C LEU A 228 5.25 -9.09 -25.57
N VAL A 229 6.10 -9.26 -24.56
CA VAL A 229 6.03 -8.47 -23.32
C VAL A 229 6.26 -6.98 -23.62
N LEU A 230 7.25 -6.62 -24.44
CA LEU A 230 7.53 -5.22 -24.81
C LEU A 230 6.29 -4.53 -25.38
N ASN A 231 5.61 -5.17 -26.34
CA ASN A 231 4.45 -4.58 -26.99
C ASN A 231 3.30 -4.38 -25.99
N TYR A 232 2.95 -5.40 -25.20
CA TYR A 232 1.87 -5.27 -24.23
C TYR A 232 2.21 -4.36 -23.04
N ALA A 233 3.47 -4.33 -22.61
CA ALA A 233 3.94 -3.39 -21.60
C ALA A 233 3.88 -1.94 -22.09
N PHE A 234 4.21 -1.70 -23.37
CA PHE A 234 4.04 -0.40 -24.01
C PHE A 234 2.56 0.03 -24.03
N LEU A 235 1.65 -0.87 -24.42
CA LEU A 235 0.22 -0.59 -24.44
C LEU A 235 -0.34 -0.28 -23.04
N ASN A 236 0.15 -0.95 -22.00
CA ASN A 236 -0.25 -0.71 -20.63
C ASN A 236 0.29 0.63 -20.09
N ALA A 237 1.58 0.91 -20.31
CA ALA A 237 2.23 2.12 -19.81
C ALA A 237 1.69 3.40 -20.46
N ASN A 238 1.17 3.31 -21.68
CA ASN A 238 0.74 4.45 -22.48
C ASN A 238 -0.77 4.48 -22.76
N ASP A 239 -1.60 3.71 -22.03
CA ASP A 239 -3.04 3.56 -22.32
C ASP A 239 -3.77 4.90 -22.51
N ASN A 240 -3.52 5.87 -21.64
CA ASN A 240 -4.13 7.21 -21.74
C ASN A 240 -3.66 7.99 -22.97
N GLU A 241 -2.37 7.94 -23.29
CA GLU A 241 -1.83 8.64 -24.45
C GLU A 241 -2.30 7.97 -25.74
N LEU A 242 -2.37 6.64 -25.77
CA LEU A 242 -2.91 5.88 -26.89
C LEU A 242 -4.41 6.19 -27.14
N LYS A 243 -5.19 6.45 -26.08
CA LYS A 243 -6.58 6.92 -26.23
C LYS A 243 -6.64 8.31 -26.86
N ARG A 244 -5.80 9.25 -26.43
CA ARG A 244 -5.70 10.59 -27.03
C ARG A 244 -5.27 10.54 -28.48
N LEU A 245 -4.35 9.64 -28.84
CA LEU A 245 -3.94 9.45 -30.24
C LEU A 245 -5.10 9.00 -31.13
N LYS A 246 -6.07 8.23 -30.61
CA LYS A 246 -7.26 7.83 -31.38
C LYS A 246 -8.21 8.99 -31.69
N GLU A 247 -8.10 10.10 -30.96
CA GLU A 247 -8.91 11.31 -31.18
C GLU A 247 -8.35 12.20 -32.30
N ILE A 248 -7.13 11.93 -32.77
CA ILE A 248 -6.51 12.65 -33.89
C ILE A 248 -7.13 12.18 -35.20
N SER A 249 -7.77 13.10 -35.93
CA SER A 249 -8.41 12.81 -37.22
C SER A 249 -7.42 12.52 -38.35
N ASP A 250 -6.25 13.18 -38.35
CA ASP A 250 -5.21 12.96 -39.35
C ASP A 250 -4.44 11.65 -39.05
N ALA A 251 -4.57 10.68 -39.96
CA ALA A 251 -3.92 9.38 -39.84
C ALA A 251 -2.38 9.48 -39.85
N HIS A 252 -1.80 10.35 -40.68
CA HIS A 252 -0.35 10.50 -40.74
C HIS A 252 0.22 11.12 -39.47
N GLU A 253 -0.48 12.11 -38.90
CA GLU A 253 -0.07 12.70 -37.63
C GLU A 253 -0.15 11.68 -36.49
N ARG A 254 -1.25 10.93 -36.43
CA ARG A 254 -1.46 9.88 -35.42
C ARG A 254 -0.35 8.83 -35.48
N ASP A 255 -0.06 8.31 -36.67
CA ASP A 255 0.92 7.24 -36.87
C ASP A 255 2.34 7.74 -36.54
N ARG A 256 2.68 8.97 -36.92
CA ARG A 256 3.96 9.60 -36.55
C ARG A 256 4.11 9.71 -35.02
N ARG A 257 3.08 10.20 -34.31
CA ARG A 257 3.14 10.34 -32.84
C ARG A 257 3.20 8.98 -32.14
N PHE A 258 2.49 7.99 -32.67
CA PHE A 258 2.58 6.61 -32.19
C PHE A 258 4.02 6.08 -32.29
N ASP A 259 4.66 6.25 -33.45
CA ASP A 259 6.04 5.83 -33.69
C ASP A 259 7.03 6.54 -32.76
N GLU A 260 6.87 7.84 -32.53
CA GLU A 260 7.70 8.61 -31.60
C GLU A 260 7.58 8.05 -30.17
N LEU A 261 6.36 7.74 -29.73
CA LEU A 261 6.09 7.17 -28.40
C LEU A 261 6.68 5.76 -28.27
N ALA A 262 6.49 4.91 -29.27
CA ALA A 262 7.02 3.55 -29.32
C ALA A 262 8.57 3.55 -29.32
N LYS A 263 9.19 4.42 -30.13
CA LYS A 263 10.66 4.60 -30.16
C LYS A 263 11.18 5.06 -28.80
N LYS A 264 10.52 6.02 -28.15
CA LYS A 264 10.91 6.50 -26.82
C LYS A 264 10.84 5.38 -25.78
N TYR A 265 9.75 4.62 -25.76
CA TYR A 265 9.59 3.51 -24.82
C TYR A 265 10.65 2.42 -25.04
N LYS A 266 10.87 2.01 -26.30
CA LYS A 266 11.85 0.99 -26.68
C LYS A 266 13.28 1.36 -26.28
N LYS A 267 13.66 2.65 -26.31
CA LYS A 267 14.99 3.11 -25.85
C LYS A 267 15.26 2.81 -24.37
N SER A 268 14.22 2.83 -23.53
CA SER A 268 14.32 2.50 -22.10
C SER A 268 14.12 1.01 -21.79
N TRP A 269 13.82 0.20 -22.80
CA TRP A 269 13.48 -1.21 -22.61
C TRP A 269 14.71 -2.05 -22.29
N THR A 270 14.60 -2.87 -21.25
CA THR A 270 15.59 -3.89 -20.93
C THR A 270 15.09 -5.25 -21.39
N PHE A 271 15.91 -5.95 -22.18
CA PHE A 271 15.57 -7.27 -22.71
C PHE A 271 15.16 -8.27 -21.60
N LYS A 272 14.06 -9.00 -21.81
CA LYS A 272 13.51 -9.97 -20.86
C LYS A 272 13.49 -11.37 -21.48
N LYS A 273 13.90 -12.37 -20.71
CA LYS A 273 13.82 -13.78 -21.09
C LYS A 273 12.69 -14.52 -20.34
N PRO A 274 12.12 -15.60 -20.88
CA PRO A 274 11.06 -16.36 -20.23
C PRO A 274 11.43 -16.86 -18.83
N GLU A 275 12.69 -17.25 -18.61
CA GLU A 275 13.17 -17.76 -17.32
C GLU A 275 13.06 -16.72 -16.21
N ARG A 276 12.92 -15.43 -16.58
CA ARG A 276 12.74 -14.33 -15.61
C ARG A 276 11.53 -14.57 -14.72
N LEU A 277 10.43 -15.11 -15.23
CA LEU A 277 9.24 -15.44 -14.43
C LEU A 277 9.56 -16.46 -13.33
N THR A 278 10.36 -17.47 -13.65
CA THR A 278 10.79 -18.49 -12.68
C THR A 278 11.79 -17.94 -11.67
N ILE A 279 12.72 -17.10 -12.12
CA ILE A 279 13.68 -16.44 -11.24
C ILE A 279 12.94 -15.54 -10.22
N LEU A 280 11.99 -14.74 -10.69
CA LEU A 280 11.18 -13.86 -9.84
C LEU A 280 10.31 -14.68 -8.87
N GLU A 281 9.61 -15.71 -9.33
CA GLU A 281 8.80 -16.57 -8.46
C GLU A 281 9.64 -17.19 -7.31
N ARG A 282 10.85 -17.69 -7.61
CA ARG A 282 11.75 -18.23 -6.59
C ARG A 282 12.15 -17.16 -5.57
N LYS A 283 12.59 -15.99 -6.05
CA LYS A 283 12.93 -14.85 -5.17
C LYS A 283 11.74 -14.47 -4.28
N PHE A 284 10.52 -14.48 -4.83
CA PHE A 284 9.32 -14.13 -4.09
C PHE A 284 8.93 -15.17 -3.05
N LYS A 285 9.18 -16.47 -3.27
CA LYS A 285 9.01 -17.51 -2.24
C LYS A 285 9.93 -17.28 -1.03
N GLU A 286 11.16 -16.85 -1.27
CA GLU A 286 12.14 -16.57 -0.20
C GLU A 286 11.71 -15.39 0.69
N LEU A 287 10.97 -14.41 0.15
CA LEU A 287 10.49 -13.24 0.91
C LEU A 287 9.66 -13.61 2.13
N GLY A 288 8.91 -14.72 2.07
CA GLY A 288 8.02 -15.14 3.15
C GLY A 288 8.76 -15.51 4.44
N THR A 289 10.07 -15.71 4.38
CA THR A 289 10.94 -16.05 5.53
C THR A 289 11.67 -14.83 6.11
N LEU A 290 11.61 -13.69 5.42
CA LEU A 290 12.29 -12.47 5.84
C LEU A 290 11.47 -11.70 6.87
N ASN A 291 12.16 -10.90 7.68
CA ASN A 291 11.50 -9.85 8.46
C ASN A 291 10.79 -8.86 7.52
N ILE A 292 9.84 -8.10 8.06
CA ILE A 292 8.94 -7.31 7.23
C ILE A 292 9.67 -6.16 6.53
N GLU A 293 10.70 -5.64 7.16
CA GLU A 293 11.53 -4.54 6.68
C GLU A 293 12.27 -4.94 5.39
N ARG A 294 13.04 -6.05 5.45
CA ARG A 294 13.76 -6.57 4.27
C ARG A 294 12.80 -7.10 3.21
N CYS A 295 11.67 -7.67 3.62
CA CYS A 295 10.64 -8.12 2.70
C CYS A 295 10.08 -6.95 1.88
N LEU A 296 9.75 -5.83 2.53
CA LEU A 296 9.25 -4.63 1.87
C LEU A 296 10.29 -4.01 0.94
N GLU A 297 11.54 -3.89 1.38
CA GLU A 297 12.62 -3.37 0.55
C GLU A 297 12.72 -4.17 -0.77
N LYS A 298 12.77 -5.50 -0.67
CA LYS A 298 12.81 -6.36 -1.85
C LYS A 298 11.53 -6.30 -2.69
N PHE A 299 10.36 -6.23 -2.05
CA PHE A 299 9.08 -6.03 -2.74
C PHE A 299 9.11 -4.74 -3.57
N MET A 300 9.49 -3.61 -2.98
CA MET A 300 9.56 -2.32 -3.66
C MET A 300 10.55 -2.35 -4.82
N SER A 301 11.69 -3.04 -4.67
CA SER A 301 12.69 -3.19 -5.74
C SER A 301 12.24 -4.05 -6.93
N HIS A 302 11.21 -4.87 -6.77
CA HIS A 302 10.79 -5.86 -7.77
C HIS A 302 9.33 -5.70 -8.22
N ARG A 303 8.52 -4.88 -7.53
CA ARG A 303 7.08 -4.73 -7.81
C ARG A 303 6.82 -4.26 -9.23
N GLU A 304 7.59 -3.28 -9.72
CA GLU A 304 7.35 -2.67 -11.03
C GLU A 304 7.58 -3.68 -12.16
N GLU A 305 8.68 -4.43 -12.09
CA GLU A 305 8.96 -5.49 -13.06
C GLU A 305 7.93 -6.62 -12.98
N ALA A 306 7.57 -7.05 -11.76
CA ALA A 306 6.59 -8.11 -11.56
C ALA A 306 5.22 -7.74 -12.12
N PHE A 307 4.77 -6.49 -11.89
CA PHE A 307 3.47 -6.00 -12.34
C PHE A 307 3.48 -5.82 -13.85
N MET A 308 4.54 -5.23 -14.41
CA MET A 308 4.70 -5.10 -15.85
C MET A 308 4.60 -6.46 -16.57
N LEU A 309 5.32 -7.47 -16.09
CA LEU A 309 5.28 -8.82 -16.68
C LEU A 309 3.90 -9.46 -16.56
N HIS A 310 3.30 -9.38 -15.38
CA HIS A 310 1.97 -9.93 -15.13
C HIS A 310 0.91 -9.27 -16.02
N ASP A 311 0.87 -7.94 -16.05
CA ASP A 311 -0.16 -7.18 -16.76
C ASP A 311 0.00 -7.30 -18.28
N ALA A 312 1.25 -7.34 -18.78
CA ALA A 312 1.50 -7.54 -20.20
C ALA A 312 1.01 -8.91 -20.67
N LEU A 313 1.34 -9.99 -19.94
CA LEU A 313 0.94 -11.35 -20.29
C LEU A 313 -0.56 -11.58 -20.08
N SER A 314 -1.15 -11.02 -19.02
CA SER A 314 -2.59 -11.11 -18.77
C SER A 314 -3.39 -10.41 -19.88
N ARG A 315 -2.91 -9.25 -20.36
CA ARG A 315 -3.55 -8.55 -21.47
C ARG A 315 -3.45 -9.33 -22.79
N ALA A 316 -2.28 -9.90 -23.08
CA ALA A 316 -2.10 -10.77 -24.25
C ALA A 316 -3.04 -11.98 -24.22
N ALA A 317 -3.13 -12.64 -23.06
CA ALA A 317 -4.04 -13.77 -22.88
C ALA A 317 -5.52 -13.35 -23.02
N GLY A 318 -5.91 -12.20 -22.47
CA GLY A 318 -7.28 -11.69 -22.60
C GLY A 318 -7.65 -11.30 -24.03
N GLU A 319 -6.72 -10.75 -24.80
CA GLU A 319 -6.96 -10.44 -26.22
C GLU A 319 -7.12 -11.72 -27.06
N LEU A 320 -6.28 -12.73 -26.82
CA LEU A 320 -6.42 -14.04 -27.44
C LEU A 320 -7.74 -14.72 -27.09
N ASP A 321 -8.13 -14.71 -25.81
CA ASP A 321 -9.41 -15.27 -25.36
C ASP A 321 -10.60 -14.59 -26.04
N GLY A 322 -10.54 -13.25 -26.18
CA GLY A 322 -11.56 -12.48 -26.90
C GLY A 322 -11.67 -12.85 -28.38
N GLU A 323 -10.56 -13.08 -29.08
CA GLU A 323 -10.57 -13.52 -30.47
C GLU A 323 -11.06 -14.97 -30.62
N ILE A 324 -10.66 -15.87 -29.73
CA ILE A 324 -11.17 -17.25 -29.68
C ILE A 324 -12.69 -17.24 -29.51
N GLN A 325 -13.20 -16.46 -28.55
CA GLN A 325 -14.64 -16.33 -28.31
C GLN A 325 -15.36 -15.75 -29.53
N SER A 326 -14.79 -14.73 -30.17
CA SER A 326 -15.33 -14.13 -31.39
C SER A 326 -15.33 -15.11 -32.57
N ALA A 327 -14.35 -16.00 -32.67
CA ALA A 327 -14.33 -17.06 -33.68
C ALA A 327 -15.38 -18.14 -33.40
N ILE A 328 -15.57 -18.52 -32.12
CA ILE A 328 -16.63 -19.43 -31.69
C ILE A 328 -18.01 -18.85 -32.02
N ASP A 329 -18.25 -17.58 -31.73
CA ASP A 329 -19.54 -16.93 -31.98
C ASP A 329 -19.83 -16.85 -33.49
N ARG A 330 -18.83 -16.47 -34.31
CA ARG A 330 -18.93 -16.52 -35.78
C ARG A 330 -19.25 -17.93 -36.29
N SER A 331 -18.64 -18.97 -35.72
CA SER A 331 -18.92 -20.37 -36.12
C SER A 331 -20.34 -20.83 -35.76
N LYS A 332 -20.96 -20.20 -34.75
CA LYS A 332 -22.34 -20.45 -34.31
C LYS A 332 -23.36 -19.57 -35.03
N GLY A 333 -22.94 -18.76 -36.00
CA GLY A 333 -23.81 -17.85 -36.77
C GLY A 333 -24.38 -16.69 -35.94
N LYS A 334 -23.68 -16.28 -34.87
CA LYS A 334 -24.00 -15.08 -34.08
C LYS A 334 -23.18 -13.88 -34.50
#